data_AF-A0A3P9C7S4-F1
#
_entry.id   AF-A0A3P9C7S4-F1
#
_cell.length_a   1.000
_cell.length_b   1.000
_cell.length_c   1.000
_cell.angle_alpha   90.00
_cell.angle_beta   90.00
_cell.angle_gamma   90.00
#
_symmetry.space_group_name_H-M   'P 1'
#
loop_
_entity.id
_entity.type
_entity.pdbx_description
1 polymer ?
#
loop_
_entity_poly.entity_id
_entity_poly.type
_entity_poly.pdbx_seq_one_letter_code
_entity_poly.pdbx_strand_id
1 'polypeptide(L)'
;MAARSADKKVQPFISQVKKRPSSTSKAERSKRVELRAQSKSASGQAKKHTDELLAKEEEYKFLNAELEAKTADLVRQAEQLMREQSEVLSKPLSNVLLTDTEEEETSRITKTHTCAVQQPGVKEATKRIVASRSQNMLSGKQVKDPHFKTGSSEDDFEAVEDSANLFLAKTIHSMEEKMNNAVVHENAVDEIPNFGDNVGSGVSEAQIRVLKAKLRIMQEELDQISCEYYKKDDENTKLSAKIKELEEDRARLQKTVSIQQTQIEKHRALAAESNKKCDGLQLEVSGLSKEIENLNRSHKQAAAVHSTVEVRLNRALEEVERLKTQLNKMKQEKKDKITEEHQSKENLLAENKMLKKQKAELIMAFKKQLKLIDILKRQKMHFEAAKLLSFTEEEFMKALDWGK
;
A
#
# COMPACT_ATOMS: atom_id res chain seq x y z
N MET A 1 19.27 -16.66 74.53
CA MET A 1 19.83 -15.76 73.50
C MET A 1 20.00 -16.60 72.22
N ALA A 2 19.07 -16.51 71.27
CA ALA A 2 19.17 -15.74 70.01
C ALA A 2 20.36 -16.23 69.13
N ALA A 3 20.25 -16.56 67.84
CA ALA A 3 19.16 -16.52 66.86
C ALA A 3 19.52 -17.41 65.63
N ARG A 4 18.51 -17.66 64.78
CA ARG A 4 18.50 -18.42 63.52
C ARG A 4 19.08 -17.63 62.32
N SER A 5 19.53 -18.35 61.27
CA SER A 5 19.22 -18.19 59.82
C SER A 5 20.41 -18.69 58.97
N ALA A 6 20.32 -19.65 58.04
CA ALA A 6 19.44 -19.91 56.88
C ALA A 6 20.03 -19.40 55.54
N ASP A 7 20.44 -20.38 54.72
CA ASP A 7 20.35 -20.55 53.26
C ASP A 7 20.64 -19.41 52.26
N LYS A 8 21.45 -19.76 51.25
CA LYS A 8 21.03 -19.71 49.82
C LYS A 8 21.95 -20.52 48.90
N LYS A 9 21.32 -21.44 48.16
CA LYS A 9 21.86 -22.35 47.13
C LYS A 9 21.68 -21.69 45.75
N VAL A 10 22.70 -21.73 44.90
CA VAL A 10 22.64 -21.33 43.48
C VAL A 10 22.82 -22.58 42.62
N GLN A 11 21.94 -22.80 41.65
CA GLN A 11 22.08 -23.80 40.59
C GLN A 11 21.85 -23.12 39.23
N PRO A 12 22.61 -23.47 38.17
CA PRO A 12 22.38 -22.96 36.83
C PRO A 12 21.51 -23.89 35.97
N PHE A 13 20.80 -23.26 35.05
CA PHE A 13 19.90 -23.79 34.03
C PHE A 13 20.66 -24.52 32.90
N ILE A 14 20.17 -25.69 32.46
CA ILE A 14 20.54 -26.30 31.18
C ILE A 14 19.27 -26.66 30.38
N SER A 15 19.27 -26.22 29.13
CA SER A 15 18.21 -26.25 28.12
C SER A 15 17.96 -27.66 27.56
N GLN A 16 16.69 -28.02 27.30
CA GLN A 16 16.31 -29.21 26.51
C GLN A 16 15.65 -28.83 25.19
N VAL A 17 16.19 -29.39 24.10
CA VAL A 17 15.65 -29.41 22.73
C VAL A 17 14.80 -30.67 22.58
N LYS A 18 13.54 -30.57 22.10
CA LYS A 18 12.70 -31.72 21.73
C LYS A 18 12.36 -31.69 20.24
N LYS A 19 12.79 -32.75 19.54
CA LYS A 19 12.47 -33.09 18.15
C LYS A 19 11.15 -33.88 18.05
N ARG A 20 10.46 -33.69 16.92
CA ARG A 20 9.26 -34.37 16.37
C ARG A 20 9.48 -35.88 16.12
N PRO A 21 8.45 -36.74 16.16
CA PRO A 21 8.46 -38.02 15.48
C PRO A 21 7.53 -38.05 14.26
N SER A 22 8.06 -38.57 13.15
CA SER A 22 7.33 -39.05 11.97
C SER A 22 7.10 -40.56 12.11
N SER A 23 5.89 -41.07 11.86
CA SER A 23 5.66 -42.51 11.70
C SER A 23 5.06 -42.84 10.33
N THR A 24 5.64 -43.89 9.77
CA THR A 24 5.27 -44.62 8.56
C THR A 24 4.32 -45.76 8.93
N SER A 25 3.40 -46.15 8.05
CA SER A 25 2.99 -47.57 7.95
C SER A 25 2.35 -47.88 6.60
N LYS A 26 2.69 -49.07 6.10
CA LYS A 26 2.37 -49.66 4.80
C LYS A 26 1.00 -50.35 4.81
N ALA A 27 0.51 -50.59 3.59
CA ALA A 27 -0.68 -51.32 3.19
C ALA A 27 -0.74 -52.79 3.64
N GLU A 28 -1.96 -53.30 3.87
CA GLU A 28 -2.35 -54.66 3.48
C GLU A 28 -3.89 -54.90 3.45
N ARG A 29 -4.32 -55.41 2.29
CA ARG A 29 -5.33 -56.45 2.01
C ARG A 29 -6.85 -56.26 2.18
N SER A 30 -7.51 -56.46 1.03
CA SER A 30 -8.94 -56.59 0.73
C SER A 30 -9.67 -57.73 1.44
N LYS A 31 -10.94 -57.48 1.82
CA LYS A 31 -12.00 -58.49 1.84
C LYS A 31 -13.33 -57.87 1.40
N ARG A 32 -13.92 -58.50 0.38
CA ARG A 32 -15.21 -58.25 -0.26
C ARG A 32 -16.34 -58.82 0.61
N VAL A 33 -17.35 -58.02 0.93
CA VAL A 33 -18.72 -58.48 1.25
C VAL A 33 -19.69 -57.49 0.59
N GLU A 34 -20.60 -58.04 -0.19
CA GLU A 34 -21.58 -57.36 -1.03
C GLU A 34 -22.97 -57.73 -0.49
N LEU A 35 -23.84 -56.74 -0.22
CA LEU A 35 -25.27 -56.69 -0.60
C LEU A 35 -26.10 -55.64 0.19
N ARG A 36 -26.67 -54.68 -0.58
CA ARG A 36 -27.96 -53.94 -0.41
C ARG A 36 -28.13 -53.03 0.82
N ALA A 37 -28.72 -51.83 0.79
CA ALA A 37 -29.60 -51.17 -0.18
C ALA A 37 -29.51 -49.63 -0.05
N GLN A 38 -30.09 -48.95 -1.04
CA GLN A 38 -30.06 -47.52 -1.34
C GLN A 38 -30.24 -46.54 -0.18
N SER A 39 -29.40 -45.50 -0.16
CA SER A 39 -29.84 -44.13 0.18
C SER A 39 -29.11 -43.15 -0.75
N LYS A 40 -29.89 -42.40 -1.54
CA LYS A 40 -29.36 -41.35 -2.44
C LYS A 40 -28.70 -40.28 -1.57
N SER A 41 -27.37 -40.30 -1.53
CA SER A 41 -26.59 -39.33 -0.75
C SER A 41 -26.35 -38.06 -1.57
N ALA A 42 -26.64 -36.90 -0.98
CA ALA A 42 -26.13 -35.58 -1.40
C ALA A 42 -24.59 -35.45 -1.33
N SER A 43 -23.89 -36.55 -1.00
CA SER A 43 -22.44 -36.66 -0.86
C SER A 43 -21.70 -36.46 -2.19
N GLY A 44 -22.31 -36.76 -3.34
CA GLY A 44 -21.67 -36.58 -4.64
C GLY A 44 -21.45 -35.12 -5.05
N GLN A 45 -22.29 -34.19 -4.59
CA GLN A 45 -22.11 -32.75 -4.86
C GLN A 45 -21.07 -32.13 -3.93
N ALA A 46 -21.04 -32.52 -2.65
CA ALA A 46 -20.05 -32.03 -1.70
C ALA A 46 -18.63 -32.45 -2.08
N LYS A 47 -18.46 -33.69 -2.57
CA LYS A 47 -17.17 -34.21 -3.02
C LYS A 47 -16.64 -33.49 -4.27
N LYS A 48 -17.52 -33.25 -5.25
CA LYS A 48 -17.19 -32.47 -6.45
C LYS A 48 -16.77 -31.04 -6.12
N HIS A 49 -17.47 -30.37 -5.19
CA HIS A 49 -17.12 -29.01 -4.78
C HIS A 49 -15.80 -28.97 -3.98
N THR A 50 -15.43 -30.04 -3.26
CA THR A 50 -14.12 -30.10 -2.59
C THR A 50 -13.00 -30.35 -3.60
N ASP A 51 -13.22 -31.23 -4.57
CA ASP A 51 -12.25 -31.51 -5.65
C ASP A 51 -12.02 -30.26 -6.53
N GLU A 52 -13.07 -29.49 -6.82
CA GLU A 52 -13.00 -28.24 -7.59
C GLU A 52 -12.29 -27.12 -6.81
N LEU A 53 -12.45 -27.08 -5.48
CA LEU A 53 -11.73 -26.16 -4.61
C LEU A 53 -10.23 -26.48 -4.55
N LEU A 54 -9.88 -27.77 -4.49
CA LEU A 54 -8.49 -28.25 -4.48
C LEU A 54 -7.79 -27.97 -5.82
N ALA A 55 -8.49 -28.15 -6.95
CA ALA A 55 -7.95 -27.80 -8.27
C ALA A 55 -7.64 -26.30 -8.37
N LYS A 56 -8.53 -25.44 -7.87
CA LYS A 56 -8.28 -23.99 -7.78
C LYS A 56 -7.12 -23.64 -6.85
N GLU A 57 -6.97 -24.35 -5.73
CA GLU A 57 -5.84 -24.15 -4.82
C GLU A 57 -4.50 -24.47 -5.50
N GLU A 58 -4.44 -25.55 -6.29
CA GLU A 58 -3.25 -25.90 -7.06
C GLU A 58 -2.93 -24.86 -8.14
N GLU A 59 -3.94 -24.33 -8.83
CA GLU A 59 -3.78 -23.27 -9.82
C GLU A 59 -3.23 -21.97 -9.19
N TYR A 60 -3.77 -21.56 -8.03
CA TYR A 60 -3.26 -20.41 -7.29
C TYR A 60 -1.83 -20.61 -6.79
N LYS A 61 -1.45 -21.84 -6.39
CA LYS A 61 -0.07 -22.16 -6.03
C LYS A 61 0.87 -22.02 -7.23
N PHE A 62 0.45 -22.48 -8.41
CA PHE A 62 1.24 -22.32 -9.63
C PHE A 62 1.42 -20.85 -10.01
N LEU A 63 0.34 -20.06 -9.96
CA LEU A 63 0.38 -18.64 -10.27
C LEU A 63 1.25 -17.85 -9.27
N ASN A 64 1.15 -18.19 -7.97
CA ASN A 64 2.02 -17.58 -6.96
C ASN A 64 3.50 -17.93 -7.19
N ALA A 65 3.82 -19.17 -7.54
CA ALA A 65 5.19 -19.56 -7.86
C ALA A 65 5.73 -18.78 -9.08
N GLU A 66 4.90 -18.54 -10.09
CA GLU A 66 5.28 -17.71 -11.24
C GLU A 66 5.47 -16.24 -10.87
N LEU A 67 4.61 -15.69 -10.00
CA LEU A 67 4.75 -14.32 -9.49
C LEU A 67 6.01 -14.17 -8.63
N GLU A 68 6.32 -15.16 -7.79
CA GLU A 68 7.56 -15.19 -7.01
C GLU A 68 8.79 -15.25 -7.92
N ALA A 69 8.77 -16.07 -8.98
CA ALA A 69 9.84 -16.13 -9.97
C ALA A 69 10.04 -14.79 -10.70
N LYS A 70 8.95 -14.15 -11.16
CA LYS A 70 9.01 -12.82 -11.79
C LYS A 70 9.51 -11.75 -10.84
N THR A 71 9.13 -11.82 -9.57
CA THR A 71 9.60 -10.90 -8.53
C THR A 71 11.10 -11.10 -8.28
N ALA A 72 11.56 -12.35 -8.19
CA ALA A 72 12.98 -12.67 -8.06
C ALA A 72 13.80 -12.18 -9.25
N ASP A 73 13.27 -12.30 -10.47
CA ASP A 73 13.93 -11.79 -11.68
C ASP A 73 14.01 -10.26 -11.72
N LEU A 74 12.94 -9.57 -11.31
CA LEU A 74 12.93 -8.11 -11.23
C LEU A 74 13.93 -7.61 -10.17
N VAL A 75 13.98 -8.26 -9.00
CA VAL A 75 14.95 -7.96 -7.95
C VAL A 75 16.38 -8.21 -8.45
N ARG A 76 16.62 -9.33 -9.14
CA ARG A 76 17.93 -9.63 -9.73
C ARG A 76 18.37 -8.58 -10.75
N GLN A 77 17.45 -8.09 -11.59
CA GLN A 77 17.73 -6.99 -12.52
C GLN A 77 18.04 -5.68 -11.80
N ALA A 78 17.29 -5.35 -10.74
CA ALA A 78 17.54 -4.16 -9.93
C ALA A 78 18.91 -4.24 -9.23
N GLU A 79 19.23 -5.39 -8.64
CA GLU A 79 20.54 -5.62 -8.04
C GLU A 79 21.68 -5.54 -9.06
N GLN A 80 21.47 -6.04 -10.28
CA GLN A 80 22.45 -5.96 -11.34
C GLN A 80 22.71 -4.50 -11.76
N LEU A 81 21.66 -3.70 -11.94
CA LEU A 81 21.79 -2.27 -12.23
C LEU A 81 22.47 -1.51 -11.09
N MET A 82 22.16 -1.84 -9.84
CA MET A 82 22.83 -1.26 -8.68
C MET A 82 24.31 -1.66 -8.61
N ARG A 83 24.64 -2.91 -8.94
CA ARG A 83 26.03 -3.39 -9.02
C ARG A 83 26.78 -2.66 -10.13
N GLU A 84 26.22 -2.57 -11.33
CA GLU A 84 26.82 -1.85 -12.47
C GLU A 84 27.04 -0.37 -12.15
N GLN A 85 26.05 0.29 -11.54
CA GLN A 85 26.21 1.67 -11.08
C GLN A 85 27.31 1.80 -10.02
N SER A 86 27.36 0.87 -9.05
CA SER A 86 28.40 0.86 -8.02
C SER A 86 29.79 0.56 -8.58
N GLU A 87 29.90 -0.24 -9.64
CA GLU A 87 31.16 -0.58 -10.31
C GLU A 87 31.68 0.60 -11.14
N VAL A 88 30.78 1.34 -11.80
CA VAL A 88 31.10 2.61 -12.49
C VAL A 88 31.58 3.67 -11.50
N LEU A 89 30.99 3.73 -10.31
CA LEU A 89 31.37 4.70 -9.26
C LEU A 89 32.61 4.28 -8.46
N SER A 90 32.97 2.99 -8.42
CA SER A 90 34.11 2.47 -7.65
C SER A 90 35.39 2.26 -8.46
N LYS A 91 35.34 2.41 -9.79
CA LYS A 91 36.55 2.52 -10.63
C LYS A 91 37.23 3.87 -10.34
N PRO A 92 38.48 3.89 -9.86
CA PRO A 92 39.22 5.14 -9.67
C PRO A 92 39.43 5.79 -11.05
N LEU A 93 39.22 7.11 -11.14
CA LEU A 93 39.63 7.92 -12.30
C LEU A 93 41.15 7.76 -12.51
N SER A 94 41.54 6.83 -13.39
CA SER A 94 42.91 6.65 -13.83
C SER A 94 43.08 7.36 -15.17
N ASN A 95 43.88 8.44 -15.13
CA ASN A 95 44.55 9.13 -16.22
C ASN A 95 43.69 9.77 -17.33
N VAL A 96 43.29 11.02 -17.10
CA VAL A 96 43.14 12.01 -18.18
C VAL A 96 44.55 12.42 -18.62
N LEU A 97 45.04 11.79 -19.70
CA LEU A 97 46.02 12.39 -20.60
C LEU A 97 45.24 12.94 -21.80
N LEU A 98 45.40 14.24 -22.03
CA LEU A 98 44.97 14.96 -23.22
C LEU A 98 45.39 14.23 -24.50
N THR A 99 44.43 13.95 -25.39
CA THR A 99 44.66 14.10 -26.83
C THR A 99 43.33 14.28 -27.56
N ASP A 100 43.24 15.40 -28.27
CA ASP A 100 42.27 15.65 -29.33
C ASP A 100 42.30 14.52 -30.35
N THR A 101 41.12 14.07 -30.81
CA THR A 101 40.90 13.69 -32.21
C THR A 101 39.40 13.58 -32.50
N GLU A 102 39.05 14.11 -33.66
CA GLU A 102 37.70 14.27 -34.19
C GLU A 102 37.08 12.94 -34.66
N GLU A 103 35.79 13.05 -35.02
CA GLU A 103 35.00 12.21 -35.92
C GLU A 103 33.87 11.32 -35.33
N GLU A 104 32.65 11.78 -35.66
CA GLU A 104 31.56 11.05 -36.31
C GLU A 104 30.78 9.95 -35.55
N GLU A 105 29.50 10.32 -35.33
CA GLU A 105 28.30 9.53 -35.63
C GLU A 105 28.10 8.14 -34.97
N THR A 106 27.17 8.08 -34.01
CA THR A 106 25.87 7.41 -34.17
C THR A 106 25.06 7.41 -32.87
N SER A 107 23.77 7.71 -33.01
CA SER A 107 22.79 7.92 -31.95
C SER A 107 22.40 6.64 -31.20
N ARG A 108 22.16 6.73 -29.87
CA ARG A 108 20.98 6.13 -29.19
C ARG A 108 20.90 6.48 -27.69
N ILE A 109 19.88 7.30 -27.38
CA ILE A 109 18.82 7.03 -26.39
C ILE A 109 19.11 7.18 -24.87
N THR A 110 18.24 8.04 -24.29
CA THR A 110 17.73 8.15 -22.90
C THR A 110 18.59 8.73 -21.78
N LYS A 111 18.27 10.01 -21.54
CA LYS A 111 18.27 10.69 -20.25
C LYS A 111 17.49 9.90 -19.19
N THR A 112 18.06 9.79 -17.99
CA THR A 112 17.26 9.89 -16.76
C THR A 112 18.00 10.75 -15.75
N HIS A 113 17.36 11.85 -15.42
CA HIS A 113 17.80 12.89 -14.51
C HIS A 113 17.69 12.36 -13.08
N THR A 114 18.77 12.56 -12.33
CA THR A 114 18.88 12.38 -10.89
C THR A 114 17.97 13.36 -10.14
N CYS A 115 17.37 12.91 -9.03
CA CYS A 115 16.76 13.77 -8.02
C CYS A 115 17.35 13.41 -6.66
N ALA A 116 18.24 14.26 -6.16
CA ALA A 116 18.83 14.15 -4.84
C ALA A 116 17.84 14.69 -3.80
N VAL A 117 17.51 13.86 -2.80
CA VAL A 117 16.88 14.29 -1.55
C VAL A 117 17.94 14.18 -0.46
N GLN A 118 18.45 15.33 -0.01
CA GLN A 118 19.27 15.43 1.19
C GLN A 118 18.34 15.53 2.41
N GLN A 119 18.60 14.68 3.42
CA GLN A 119 18.21 14.93 4.81
C GLN A 119 19.13 15.98 5.45
N PRO A 120 18.69 16.64 6.52
CA PRO A 120 19.27 16.35 7.84
C PRO A 120 18.17 16.34 8.93
N GLY A 121 18.26 15.63 10.06
CA GLY A 121 19.41 15.43 10.94
C GLY A 121 18.99 15.93 12.33
N VAL A 122 18.54 15.01 13.18
CA VAL A 122 18.01 15.24 14.54
C VAL A 122 19.15 15.50 15.53
N LYS A 123 18.97 16.46 16.46
CA LYS A 123 19.30 16.33 17.90
C LYS A 123 18.93 17.56 18.77
N GLU A 124 18.07 17.29 19.76
CA GLU A 124 18.12 17.69 21.19
C GLU A 124 18.23 19.18 21.61
N ALA A 125 17.18 19.74 22.22
CA ALA A 125 16.87 19.62 23.66
C ALA A 125 16.15 20.87 24.27
N THR A 126 15.20 20.56 25.17
CA THR A 126 14.77 21.32 26.38
C THR A 126 13.80 22.52 26.28
N LYS A 127 12.60 22.31 26.90
CA LYS A 127 11.79 23.22 27.78
C LYS A 127 11.35 24.59 27.20
N ARG A 128 10.10 25.07 27.25
CA ARG A 128 8.99 25.01 28.23
C ARG A 128 7.67 25.34 27.52
N ILE A 129 6.58 24.82 28.07
CA ILE A 129 5.19 25.23 27.84
C ILE A 129 4.92 26.55 28.56
N VAL A 130 4.25 27.53 27.91
CA VAL A 130 3.14 28.36 28.44
C VAL A 130 2.38 28.98 27.25
N ALA A 131 1.05 28.83 27.29
CA ALA A 131 0.08 29.38 26.33
C ALA A 131 -0.15 30.89 26.50
N SER A 132 -0.56 31.58 25.43
CA SER A 132 -1.52 32.70 25.51
C SER A 132 -2.12 33.07 24.15
N ARG A 133 -3.41 32.76 24.06
CA ARG A 133 -4.51 33.41 23.34
C ARG A 133 -4.33 34.93 23.10
N SER A 134 -4.66 35.40 21.90
CA SER A 134 -5.60 36.52 21.71
C SER A 134 -5.98 36.71 20.24
N GLN A 135 -7.29 36.62 20.00
CA GLN A 135 -7.97 37.12 18.82
C GLN A 135 -8.05 38.65 18.94
N ASN A 136 -7.95 39.37 17.81
CA ASN A 136 -8.89 40.45 17.56
C ASN A 136 -9.01 40.74 16.06
N MET A 137 -10.26 40.74 15.64
CA MET A 137 -10.76 41.21 14.35
C MET A 137 -10.65 42.73 14.28
N LEU A 138 -10.63 43.31 13.08
CA LEU A 138 -11.59 44.32 12.65
C LEU A 138 -11.51 44.54 11.12
N SER A 139 -12.67 44.36 10.49
CA SER A 139 -13.23 44.96 9.25
C SER A 139 -12.35 45.94 8.47
N GLY A 140 -12.24 45.91 7.13
CA GLY A 140 -13.21 45.49 6.13
C GLY A 140 -13.56 46.68 5.23
N LYS A 141 -13.17 46.64 3.95
CA LYS A 141 -13.95 47.24 2.86
C LYS A 141 -13.54 46.67 1.49
N GLN A 142 -14.55 46.13 0.81
CA GLN A 142 -14.51 45.64 -0.57
C GLN A 142 -14.17 46.76 -1.56
N VAL A 143 -13.44 46.43 -2.63
CA VAL A 143 -13.81 46.75 -4.02
C VAL A 143 -13.41 45.56 -4.91
N LYS A 144 -14.27 45.29 -5.89
CA LYS A 144 -14.34 44.11 -6.77
C LYS A 144 -13.30 44.12 -7.90
N ASP A 145 -12.88 42.90 -8.25
CA ASP A 145 -12.26 42.35 -9.48
C ASP A 145 -12.65 43.04 -10.82
N PRO A 146 -11.88 42.93 -11.94
CA PRO A 146 -11.50 41.61 -12.47
C PRO A 146 -10.25 41.47 -13.40
N HIS A 147 -9.87 40.20 -13.61
CA HIS A 147 -9.29 39.57 -14.81
C HIS A 147 -8.25 40.33 -15.66
N PHE A 148 -7.06 39.73 -15.79
CA PHE A 148 -6.27 39.83 -17.02
C PHE A 148 -6.05 38.44 -17.64
N LYS A 149 -6.61 38.29 -18.85
CA LYS A 149 -6.32 37.24 -19.81
C LYS A 149 -5.09 37.63 -20.63
N THR A 150 -4.34 36.59 -20.98
CA THR A 150 -3.37 36.44 -22.07
C THR A 150 -3.56 37.39 -23.26
N GLY A 151 -2.48 38.05 -23.66
CA GLY A 151 -2.31 38.70 -24.96
C GLY A 151 -0.85 38.53 -25.41
N SER A 152 -0.66 37.82 -26.51
CA SER A 152 0.59 37.69 -27.26
C SER A 152 1.01 39.06 -27.79
N SER A 153 2.29 39.42 -27.68
CA SER A 153 2.84 40.64 -28.30
C SER A 153 3.67 40.26 -29.52
N GLU A 154 2.99 40.14 -30.65
CA GLU A 154 3.58 40.30 -31.97
C GLU A 154 3.19 41.70 -32.46
N ASP A 155 3.74 42.77 -31.86
CA ASP A 155 3.48 44.14 -32.33
C ASP A 155 4.48 45.19 -31.79
N ASP A 156 5.76 44.82 -31.69
CA ASP A 156 6.81 45.73 -31.15
C ASP A 156 7.97 45.96 -32.13
N PHE A 157 7.77 45.62 -33.41
CA PHE A 157 8.75 45.86 -34.48
C PHE A 157 8.40 47.07 -35.37
N GLU A 158 7.13 47.51 -35.41
CA GLU A 158 6.69 48.57 -36.34
C GLU A 158 6.96 50.00 -35.81
N ALA A 159 6.97 50.19 -34.48
CA ALA A 159 7.20 51.50 -33.86
C ALA A 159 8.64 52.03 -33.98
N VAL A 160 9.63 51.15 -34.21
CA VAL A 160 11.04 51.53 -34.34
C VAL A 160 11.34 52.05 -35.75
N GLU A 161 10.63 51.55 -36.76
CA GLU A 161 10.82 51.93 -38.16
C GLU A 161 10.26 53.34 -38.45
N ASP A 162 9.16 53.72 -37.79
CA ASP A 162 8.57 55.06 -37.87
C ASP A 162 9.44 56.16 -37.23
N SER A 163 10.16 55.83 -36.15
CA SER A 163 11.10 56.76 -35.52
C SER A 163 12.30 57.04 -36.44
N ALA A 164 12.86 56.00 -37.06
CA ALA A 164 13.96 56.14 -38.02
C ALA A 164 13.54 56.93 -39.27
N ASN A 165 12.33 56.70 -39.78
CA ASN A 165 11.76 57.46 -40.89
C ASN A 165 11.56 58.95 -40.56
N LEU A 166 11.18 59.29 -39.32
CA LEU A 166 11.01 60.68 -38.89
C LEU A 166 12.35 61.42 -38.80
N PHE A 167 13.42 60.76 -38.35
CA PHE A 167 14.77 61.35 -38.32
C PHE A 167 15.35 61.56 -39.73
N LEU A 168 15.11 60.60 -40.65
CA LEU A 168 15.54 60.72 -42.04
C LEU A 168 14.82 61.88 -42.75
N ALA A 169 13.51 61.99 -42.60
CA ALA A 169 12.71 63.08 -43.17
C ALA A 169 13.17 64.47 -42.66
N LYS A 170 13.49 64.56 -41.36
CA LYS A 170 13.97 65.81 -40.74
C LYS A 170 15.37 66.20 -41.22
N THR A 171 16.22 65.21 -41.52
CA THR A 171 17.57 65.43 -42.07
C THR A 171 17.51 65.88 -43.52
N ILE A 172 16.66 65.25 -44.35
CA ILE A 172 16.43 65.65 -45.75
C ILE A 172 15.92 67.09 -45.81
N HIS A 173 14.93 67.44 -44.99
CA HIS A 173 14.38 68.81 -44.98
C HIS A 173 15.42 69.88 -44.58
N SER A 174 16.31 69.57 -43.63
CA SER A 174 17.42 70.47 -43.27
C SER A 174 18.45 70.64 -44.38
N MET A 175 18.71 69.59 -45.18
CA MET A 175 19.62 69.68 -46.32
C MET A 175 19.00 70.48 -47.47
N GLU A 176 17.71 70.31 -47.74
CA GLU A 176 16.96 71.11 -48.73
C GLU A 176 16.92 72.60 -48.36
N GLU A 177 16.70 72.93 -47.09
CA GLU A 177 16.71 74.31 -46.59
C GLU A 177 18.09 74.97 -46.71
N LYS A 178 19.17 74.21 -46.44
CA LYS A 178 20.55 74.69 -46.61
C LYS A 178 20.93 74.89 -48.08
N MET A 179 20.48 74.01 -48.98
CA MET A 179 20.75 74.12 -50.41
C MET A 179 20.01 75.31 -51.03
N ASN A 180 18.78 75.58 -50.62
CA ASN A 180 18.01 76.75 -51.08
C ASN A 180 18.60 78.08 -50.58
N ASN A 181 19.23 78.12 -49.40
CA ASN A 181 19.94 79.31 -48.91
C ASN A 181 21.31 79.55 -49.58
N ALA A 182 21.98 78.50 -50.06
CA ALA A 182 23.27 78.63 -50.76
C ALA A 182 23.12 79.16 -52.19
N VAL A 183 22.02 78.83 -52.88
CA VAL A 183 21.74 79.25 -54.27
C VAL A 183 21.44 80.77 -54.39
N VAL A 184 21.14 81.45 -53.28
CA VAL A 184 20.85 82.90 -53.27
C VAL A 184 22.13 83.76 -53.15
N HIS A 185 23.28 83.17 -52.83
CA HIS A 185 24.56 83.90 -52.67
C HIS A 185 25.59 83.53 -53.76
N GLU A 186 25.15 83.38 -55.00
CA GLU A 186 26.03 83.27 -56.16
C GLU A 186 25.53 84.16 -57.31
N ASN A 187 25.61 85.47 -57.10
CA ASN A 187 25.52 86.50 -58.14
C ASN A 187 26.21 87.78 -57.63
N ALA A 188 27.50 87.67 -57.30
CA ALA A 188 28.38 88.82 -57.19
C ALA A 188 29.39 88.69 -58.33
N VAL A 189 29.10 89.48 -59.36
CA VAL A 189 29.89 89.65 -60.59
C VAL A 189 31.35 89.90 -60.23
N ASP A 190 32.21 89.10 -60.85
CA ASP A 190 33.66 89.24 -60.90
C ASP A 190 34.01 90.56 -61.60
N GLU A 191 34.21 91.65 -60.83
CA GLU A 191 34.79 92.88 -61.39
C GLU A 191 36.30 92.69 -61.52
N ILE A 192 36.75 92.49 -62.76
CA ILE A 192 38.15 92.57 -63.18
C ILE A 192 38.46 94.03 -63.54
N PRO A 193 39.34 94.75 -62.80
CA PRO A 193 39.94 95.96 -63.32
C PRO A 193 41.21 95.58 -64.08
N ASN A 194 41.07 95.48 -65.40
CA ASN A 194 42.19 95.48 -66.34
C ASN A 194 42.82 96.89 -66.34
N PHE A 195 43.92 97.08 -65.60
CA PHE A 195 44.83 98.21 -65.84
C PHE A 195 46.01 97.73 -66.67
N GLY A 196 45.96 98.11 -67.94
CA GLY A 196 47.04 97.97 -68.89
C GLY A 196 48.29 98.72 -68.47
N ASP A 197 49.40 98.08 -68.80
CA ASP A 197 50.68 98.61 -69.24
C ASP A 197 51.35 99.76 -68.47
N ASN A 198 52.46 99.33 -67.87
CA ASN A 198 53.77 99.98 -67.90
C ASN A 198 54.03 101.04 -66.82
N VAL A 199 54.67 100.59 -65.72
CA VAL A 199 55.77 101.28 -65.01
C VAL A 199 56.35 100.31 -63.93
N GLY A 200 57.66 100.01 -64.02
CA GLY A 200 58.49 99.56 -62.88
C GLY A 200 58.75 98.06 -62.71
N SER A 201 59.92 97.60 -63.19
CA SER A 201 60.48 96.25 -62.98
C SER A 201 60.54 95.77 -61.51
N GLY A 202 60.52 96.67 -60.52
CA GLY A 202 60.46 96.32 -59.09
C GLY A 202 59.06 95.98 -58.58
N VAL A 203 58.00 96.49 -59.22
CA VAL A 203 56.59 96.19 -58.87
C VAL A 203 56.22 94.78 -59.37
N SER A 204 56.68 94.41 -60.56
CA SER A 204 56.53 93.06 -61.09
C SER A 204 57.28 92.01 -60.25
N GLU A 205 58.48 92.34 -59.74
CA GLU A 205 59.26 91.43 -58.89
C GLU A 205 58.61 91.22 -57.51
N ALA A 206 58.08 92.28 -56.90
CA ALA A 206 57.32 92.19 -55.66
C ALA A 206 56.04 91.36 -55.82
N GLN A 207 55.30 91.54 -56.91
CA GLN A 207 54.13 90.72 -57.26
C GLN A 207 54.50 89.24 -57.43
N ILE A 208 55.62 88.93 -58.09
CA ILE A 208 56.12 87.56 -58.24
C ILE A 208 56.47 86.91 -56.88
N ARG A 209 57.04 87.66 -55.92
CA ARG A 209 57.32 87.14 -54.57
C ARG A 209 56.02 86.84 -53.81
N VAL A 210 55.02 87.72 -53.90
CA VAL A 210 53.70 87.51 -53.26
C VAL A 210 53.00 86.30 -53.87
N LEU A 211 52.99 86.15 -55.19
CA LEU A 211 52.39 84.99 -55.86
C LEU A 211 53.11 83.69 -55.49
N LYS A 212 54.45 83.69 -55.40
CA LYS A 212 55.23 82.53 -54.92
C LYS A 212 54.93 82.20 -53.46
N ALA A 213 54.76 83.20 -52.60
CA ALA A 213 54.38 83.00 -51.21
C ALA A 213 52.96 82.39 -51.11
N LYS A 214 51.99 82.92 -51.88
CA LYS A 214 50.63 82.36 -51.95
C LYS A 214 50.62 80.92 -52.46
N LEU A 215 51.43 80.61 -53.48
CA LEU A 215 51.58 79.24 -53.99
C LEU A 215 52.16 78.31 -52.93
N ARG A 216 53.15 78.75 -52.14
CA ARG A 216 53.66 77.95 -51.01
C ARG A 216 52.63 77.75 -49.92
N ILE A 217 51.89 78.80 -49.53
CA ILE A 217 50.81 78.68 -48.54
C ILE A 217 49.75 77.71 -49.05
N MET A 218 49.30 77.84 -50.29
CA MET A 218 48.33 76.92 -50.89
C MET A 218 48.87 75.49 -51.01
N GLN A 219 50.17 75.31 -51.29
CA GLN A 219 50.80 73.98 -51.31
C GLN A 219 50.84 73.36 -49.90
N GLU A 220 51.20 74.14 -48.88
CA GLU A 220 51.23 73.70 -47.49
C GLU A 220 49.82 73.38 -46.96
N GLU A 221 48.81 74.19 -47.32
CA GLU A 221 47.41 73.92 -47.03
C GLU A 221 46.93 72.64 -47.72
N LEU A 222 47.32 72.39 -48.97
CA LEU A 222 46.99 71.16 -49.70
C LEU A 222 47.66 69.93 -49.07
N ASP A 223 48.94 70.04 -48.68
CA ASP A 223 49.67 68.97 -48.01
C ASP A 223 49.08 68.68 -46.61
N GLN A 224 48.69 69.72 -45.87
CA GLN A 224 48.02 69.60 -44.58
C GLN A 224 46.65 68.92 -44.72
N ILE A 225 45.81 69.38 -45.65
CA ILE A 225 44.51 68.77 -45.96
C ILE A 225 44.70 67.31 -46.39
N SER A 226 45.72 67.01 -47.18
CA SER A 226 46.03 65.63 -47.61
C SER A 226 46.43 64.75 -46.43
N CYS A 227 47.28 65.25 -45.52
CA CYS A 227 47.66 64.51 -44.31
C CYS A 227 46.46 64.27 -43.39
N GLU A 228 45.57 65.24 -43.23
CA GLU A 228 44.33 65.10 -42.48
C GLU A 228 43.37 64.11 -43.13
N TYR A 229 43.25 64.15 -44.46
CA TYR A 229 42.47 63.19 -45.23
C TYR A 229 42.94 61.75 -44.99
N TYR A 230 44.25 61.48 -45.09
CA TYR A 230 44.78 60.14 -44.84
C TYR A 230 44.57 59.67 -43.40
N LYS A 231 44.71 60.57 -42.40
CA LYS A 231 44.39 60.21 -41.01
C LYS A 231 42.91 59.84 -40.85
N LYS A 232 42.01 60.59 -41.50
CA LYS A 232 40.57 60.31 -41.47
C LYS A 232 40.22 59.02 -42.21
N ASP A 233 40.91 58.72 -43.31
CA ASP A 233 40.76 57.46 -44.04
C ASP A 233 41.22 56.26 -43.19
N ASP A 234 42.37 56.37 -42.52
CA ASP A 234 42.85 55.37 -41.55
C ASP A 234 41.89 55.19 -40.36
N GLU A 235 41.29 56.27 -39.85
CA GLU A 235 40.26 56.20 -38.82
C GLU A 235 38.99 55.51 -39.35
N ASN A 236 38.57 55.82 -40.59
CA ASN A 236 37.39 55.24 -41.22
C ASN A 236 37.55 53.73 -41.47
N THR A 237 38.73 53.30 -41.92
CA THR A 237 39.03 51.86 -42.09
C THR A 237 39.02 51.12 -40.75
N LYS A 238 39.54 51.72 -39.67
CA LYS A 238 39.48 51.16 -38.31
C LYS A 238 38.04 51.08 -37.79
N LEU A 239 37.25 52.12 -37.97
CA LEU A 239 35.84 52.14 -37.55
C LEU A 239 35.03 51.10 -38.35
N SER A 240 35.26 50.98 -39.65
CA SER A 240 34.63 49.97 -40.51
C SER A 240 34.98 48.55 -40.06
N ALA A 241 36.24 48.29 -39.72
CA ALA A 241 36.66 47.00 -39.16
C ALA A 241 35.97 46.70 -37.82
N LYS A 242 35.81 47.72 -36.95
CA LYS A 242 35.13 47.56 -35.67
C LYS A 242 33.62 47.29 -35.83
N ILE A 243 32.96 47.95 -36.79
CA ILE A 243 31.55 47.69 -37.12
C ILE A 243 31.38 46.22 -37.54
N LYS A 244 32.23 45.73 -38.45
CA LYS A 244 32.19 44.34 -38.90
C LYS A 244 32.38 43.33 -37.75
N GLU A 245 33.35 43.58 -36.86
CA GLU A 245 33.58 42.75 -35.67
C GLU A 245 32.34 42.70 -34.76
N LEU A 246 31.70 43.85 -34.51
CA LEU A 246 30.49 43.94 -33.70
C LEU A 246 29.27 43.27 -34.37
N GLU A 247 29.16 43.33 -35.69
CA GLU A 247 28.12 42.64 -36.45
C GLU A 247 28.28 41.11 -36.37
N GLU A 248 29.50 40.61 -36.50
CA GLU A 248 29.82 39.18 -36.31
C GLU A 248 29.52 38.74 -34.87
N ASP A 249 29.87 39.55 -33.86
CA ASP A 249 29.53 39.29 -32.46
C ASP A 249 28.02 39.28 -32.21
N ARG A 250 27.28 40.24 -32.79
CA ARG A 250 25.83 40.27 -32.72
C ARG A 250 25.22 39.00 -33.31
N ALA A 251 25.70 38.54 -34.46
CA ALA A 251 25.23 37.30 -35.08
C ALA A 251 25.53 36.06 -34.20
N ARG A 252 26.73 35.99 -33.60
CA ARG A 252 27.10 34.92 -32.65
C ARG A 252 26.20 34.91 -31.41
N LEU A 253 25.97 36.08 -30.82
CA LEU A 253 25.09 36.23 -29.66
C LEU A 253 23.64 35.87 -30.00
N GLN A 254 23.13 36.32 -31.15
CA GLN A 254 21.77 36.00 -31.60
C GLN A 254 21.57 34.48 -31.78
N LYS A 255 22.57 33.77 -32.35
CA LYS A 255 22.53 32.31 -32.44
C LYS A 255 22.52 31.66 -31.06
N THR A 256 23.31 32.16 -30.12
CA THR A 256 23.37 31.65 -28.75
C THR A 256 22.04 31.86 -28.01
N VAL A 257 21.44 33.05 -28.13
CA VAL A 257 20.12 33.36 -27.55
C VAL A 257 19.05 32.44 -28.12
N SER A 258 19.03 32.22 -29.44
CA SER A 258 18.09 31.30 -30.07
C SER A 258 18.24 29.86 -29.54
N ILE A 259 19.47 29.36 -29.41
CA ILE A 259 19.72 28.03 -28.82
C ILE A 259 19.26 27.97 -27.36
N GLN A 260 19.61 28.95 -26.54
CA GLN A 260 19.20 28.98 -25.14
C GLN A 260 17.68 29.06 -24.97
N GLN A 261 17.00 29.83 -25.81
CA GLN A 261 15.54 29.93 -25.83
C GLN A 261 14.89 28.56 -26.09
N THR A 262 15.35 27.82 -27.12
CA THR A 262 14.84 26.47 -27.39
C THR A 262 15.11 25.48 -26.24
N GLN A 263 16.25 25.62 -25.55
CA GLN A 263 16.56 24.79 -24.37
C GLN A 263 15.63 25.11 -23.19
N ILE A 264 15.36 26.39 -22.93
CA ILE A 264 14.44 26.85 -21.88
C ILE A 264 13.04 26.27 -22.13
N GLU A 265 12.55 26.36 -23.37
CA GLU A 265 11.24 25.81 -23.74
C GLU A 265 11.18 24.29 -23.57
N LYS A 266 12.24 23.58 -23.96
CA LYS A 266 12.36 22.13 -23.75
C LYS A 266 12.34 21.76 -22.26
N HIS A 267 13.09 22.46 -21.43
CA HIS A 267 13.09 22.22 -19.98
C HIS A 267 11.74 22.58 -19.34
N ARG A 268 11.09 23.65 -19.80
CA ARG A 268 9.74 24.03 -19.37
C ARG A 268 8.72 22.95 -19.72
N ALA A 269 8.78 22.38 -20.93
CA ALA A 269 7.91 21.29 -21.35
C ALA A 269 8.10 20.02 -20.49
N LEU A 270 9.36 19.62 -20.26
CA LEU A 270 9.67 18.47 -19.38
C LEU A 270 9.20 18.67 -17.94
N ALA A 271 9.35 19.88 -17.40
CA ALA A 271 8.85 20.20 -16.06
C ALA A 271 7.32 20.13 -15.99
N ALA A 272 6.61 20.64 -17.01
CA ALA A 272 5.15 20.55 -17.09
C ALA A 272 4.66 19.10 -17.20
N GLU A 273 5.34 18.26 -17.99
CA GLU A 273 5.01 16.83 -18.11
C GLU A 273 5.25 16.08 -16.79
N SER A 274 6.37 16.34 -16.11
CA SER A 274 6.65 15.78 -14.79
C SER A 274 5.60 16.19 -13.76
N ASN A 275 5.19 17.46 -13.74
CA ASN A 275 4.13 17.93 -12.84
C ASN A 275 2.80 17.22 -13.11
N LYS A 276 2.39 17.09 -14.38
CA LYS A 276 1.18 16.33 -14.74
C LYS A 276 1.25 14.88 -14.26
N LYS A 277 2.42 14.24 -14.37
CA LYS A 277 2.63 12.88 -13.87
C LYS A 277 2.53 12.82 -12.34
N CYS A 278 3.12 13.78 -11.63
CA CYS A 278 3.00 13.89 -10.18
C CYS A 278 1.54 14.07 -9.74
N ASP A 279 0.78 14.96 -10.39
CA ASP A 279 -0.64 15.18 -10.11
C ASP A 279 -1.46 13.90 -10.35
N GLY A 280 -1.18 13.19 -11.45
CA GLY A 280 -1.81 11.89 -11.75
C GLY A 280 -1.53 10.84 -10.67
N LEU A 281 -0.28 10.69 -10.25
CA LEU A 281 0.11 9.78 -9.16
C LEU A 281 -0.52 10.20 -7.83
N GLN A 282 -0.62 11.49 -7.54
CA GLN A 282 -1.26 11.99 -6.33
C GLN A 282 -2.76 11.65 -6.28
N LEU A 283 -3.45 11.75 -7.42
CA LEU A 283 -4.85 11.34 -7.55
C LEU A 283 -5.01 9.83 -7.35
N GLU A 284 -4.12 9.02 -7.93
CA GLU A 284 -4.12 7.56 -7.76
C GLU A 284 -3.88 7.16 -6.30
N VAL A 285 -2.87 7.74 -5.64
CA VAL A 285 -2.59 7.51 -4.21
C VAL A 285 -3.80 7.89 -3.35
N SER A 286 -4.46 9.00 -3.68
CA SER A 286 -5.68 9.43 -2.99
C SER A 286 -6.85 8.47 -3.22
N GLY A 287 -6.97 7.91 -4.43
CA GLY A 287 -7.96 6.89 -4.78
C GLY A 287 -7.74 5.58 -4.02
N LEU A 288 -6.51 5.05 -4.07
CA LEU A 288 -6.11 3.83 -3.36
C LEU A 288 -6.26 3.97 -1.85
N SER A 289 -5.93 5.13 -1.29
CA SER A 289 -6.11 5.39 0.15
C SER A 289 -7.59 5.28 0.57
N LYS A 290 -8.51 5.84 -0.24
CA LYS A 290 -9.96 5.71 0.00
C LYS A 290 -10.46 4.27 -0.15
N GLU A 291 -9.91 3.52 -1.10
CA GLU A 291 -10.24 2.10 -1.28
C GLU A 291 -9.79 1.26 -0.08
N ILE A 292 -8.59 1.50 0.45
CA ILE A 292 -8.07 0.86 1.67
C ILE A 292 -8.98 1.18 2.86
N GLU A 293 -9.39 2.42 3.04
CA GLU A 293 -10.32 2.81 4.11
C GLU A 293 -11.68 2.08 3.99
N ASN A 294 -12.22 1.99 2.77
CA ASN A 294 -13.46 1.27 2.49
C ASN A 294 -13.34 -0.22 2.76
N LEU A 295 -12.26 -0.86 2.31
CA LEU A 295 -11.97 -2.27 2.57
C LEU A 295 -11.82 -2.54 4.07
N ASN A 296 -11.11 -1.67 4.79
CA ASN A 296 -10.94 -1.79 6.24
C ASN A 296 -12.28 -1.66 6.99
N ARG A 297 -13.16 -0.73 6.55
CA ARG A 297 -14.51 -0.60 7.10
C ARG A 297 -15.36 -1.86 6.84
N SER A 298 -15.32 -2.38 5.61
CA SER A 298 -16.00 -3.62 5.24
C SER A 298 -15.49 -4.81 6.05
N HIS A 299 -14.17 -4.93 6.21
CA HIS A 299 -13.54 -5.98 7.01
C HIS A 299 -13.98 -5.92 8.48
N LYS A 300 -14.01 -4.74 9.11
CA LYS A 300 -14.52 -4.57 10.48
C LYS A 300 -15.98 -4.99 10.61
N GLN A 301 -16.82 -4.64 9.63
CA GLN A 301 -18.22 -5.05 9.60
C GLN A 301 -18.35 -6.58 9.46
N ALA A 302 -17.59 -7.18 8.54
CA ALA A 302 -17.56 -8.63 8.34
C ALA A 302 -17.07 -9.36 9.60
N ALA A 303 -16.06 -8.85 10.29
CA ALA A 303 -15.55 -9.41 11.54
C ALA A 303 -16.61 -9.36 12.66
N ALA A 304 -17.36 -8.26 12.79
CA ALA A 304 -18.46 -8.16 13.76
C ALA A 304 -19.60 -9.15 13.46
N VAL A 305 -19.96 -9.31 12.19
CA VAL A 305 -20.94 -10.31 11.76
C VAL A 305 -20.43 -11.72 12.05
N HIS A 306 -19.16 -12.01 11.73
CA HIS A 306 -18.55 -13.31 11.99
C HIS A 306 -18.58 -13.67 13.48
N SER A 307 -18.17 -12.74 14.35
CA SER A 307 -18.23 -12.93 15.81
C SER A 307 -19.67 -13.22 16.29
N THR A 308 -20.66 -12.53 15.72
CA THR A 308 -22.08 -12.78 16.05
C THR A 308 -22.52 -14.18 15.63
N VAL A 309 -22.12 -14.64 14.44
CA VAL A 309 -22.43 -15.99 13.94
C VAL A 309 -21.72 -17.05 14.77
N GLU A 310 -20.47 -16.82 15.16
CA GLU A 310 -19.68 -17.71 16.00
C GLU A 310 -20.33 -17.93 17.38
N VAL A 311 -20.80 -16.85 18.03
CA VAL A 311 -21.54 -16.98 19.31
C VAL A 311 -22.82 -17.79 19.15
N ARG A 312 -23.58 -17.58 18.06
CA ARG A 312 -24.80 -18.36 17.78
C ARG A 312 -24.48 -19.83 17.52
N LEU A 313 -23.39 -20.11 16.81
CA LEU A 313 -22.91 -21.45 16.54
C LEU A 313 -22.51 -22.16 17.83
N ASN A 314 -21.73 -21.50 18.70
CA ASN A 314 -21.31 -22.07 19.99
C ASN A 314 -22.52 -22.40 20.87
N ARG A 315 -23.51 -21.49 20.96
CA ARG A 315 -24.76 -21.77 21.68
C ARG A 315 -25.52 -22.96 21.11
N ALA A 316 -25.56 -23.12 19.79
CA ALA A 316 -26.20 -24.27 19.16
C ALA A 316 -25.45 -25.58 19.45
N LEU A 317 -24.10 -25.54 19.46
CA LEU A 317 -23.27 -26.70 19.80
C LEU A 317 -23.44 -27.11 21.27
N GLU A 318 -23.47 -26.16 22.20
CA GLU A 318 -23.76 -26.40 23.61
C GLU A 318 -25.13 -27.06 23.81
N GLU A 319 -26.15 -26.57 23.10
CA GLU A 319 -27.50 -27.14 23.14
C GLU A 319 -27.54 -28.58 22.59
N VAL A 320 -26.80 -28.87 21.52
CA VAL A 320 -26.67 -30.22 20.98
C VAL A 320 -26.03 -31.17 21.99
N GLU A 321 -24.94 -30.76 22.64
CA GLU A 321 -24.29 -31.58 23.67
C GLU A 321 -25.18 -31.75 24.92
N ARG A 322 -25.94 -30.72 25.31
CA ARG A 322 -26.97 -30.81 26.36
C ARG A 322 -28.06 -31.83 26.02
N LEU A 323 -28.59 -31.81 24.79
CA LEU A 323 -29.62 -32.77 24.36
C LEU A 323 -29.07 -34.19 24.29
N LYS A 324 -27.84 -34.37 23.83
CA LYS A 324 -27.16 -35.67 23.75
C LYS A 324 -26.92 -36.26 25.14
N THR A 325 -26.49 -35.46 26.10
CA THR A 325 -26.32 -35.90 27.51
C THR A 325 -27.67 -36.28 28.13
N GLN A 326 -28.73 -35.50 27.91
CA GLN A 326 -30.08 -35.84 28.36
C GLN A 326 -30.61 -37.14 27.73
N LEU A 327 -30.38 -37.34 26.43
CA LEU A 327 -30.75 -38.56 25.73
C LEU A 327 -30.04 -39.78 26.33
N ASN A 328 -28.73 -39.67 26.59
CA ASN A 328 -27.96 -40.74 27.20
C ASN A 328 -28.44 -41.04 28.63
N LYS A 329 -28.73 -40.01 29.42
CA LYS A 329 -29.30 -40.15 30.77
C LYS A 329 -30.64 -40.90 30.73
N MET A 330 -31.56 -40.49 29.86
CA MET A 330 -32.87 -41.15 29.70
C MET A 330 -32.73 -42.60 29.24
N LYS A 331 -31.78 -42.90 28.34
CA LYS A 331 -31.49 -44.28 27.92
C LYS A 331 -30.98 -45.13 29.10
N GLN A 332 -30.12 -44.57 29.93
CA GLN A 332 -29.59 -45.24 31.11
C GLN A 332 -30.70 -45.47 32.16
N GLU A 333 -31.49 -44.44 32.49
CA GLU A 333 -32.65 -44.55 33.39
C GLU A 333 -33.64 -45.61 32.91
N LYS A 334 -33.92 -45.68 31.60
CA LYS A 334 -34.79 -46.71 31.03
C LYS A 334 -34.20 -48.11 31.23
N LYS A 335 -32.89 -48.28 31.02
CA LYS A 335 -32.21 -49.58 31.21
C LYS A 335 -32.24 -50.00 32.68
N ASP A 336 -31.99 -49.06 33.59
CA ASP A 336 -32.01 -49.31 35.04
C ASP A 336 -33.42 -49.67 35.50
N LYS A 337 -34.45 -48.95 35.04
CA LYS A 337 -35.86 -49.25 35.33
C LYS A 337 -36.28 -50.64 34.84
N ILE A 338 -35.88 -51.05 33.63
CA ILE A 338 -36.13 -52.41 33.13
C ILE A 338 -35.47 -53.46 34.03
N THR A 339 -34.25 -53.18 34.51
CA THR A 339 -33.50 -54.09 35.38
C THR A 339 -34.16 -54.19 36.76
N GLU A 340 -34.59 -53.07 37.34
CA GLU A 340 -35.32 -53.01 38.61
C GLU A 340 -36.68 -53.72 38.52
N GLU A 341 -37.45 -53.49 37.45
CA GLU A 341 -38.72 -54.18 37.19
C GLU A 341 -38.51 -55.70 37.05
N HIS A 342 -37.43 -56.12 36.38
CA HIS A 342 -37.07 -57.53 36.27
C HIS A 342 -36.75 -58.14 37.63
N GLN A 343 -35.90 -57.50 38.44
CA GLN A 343 -35.54 -57.97 39.77
C GLN A 343 -36.76 -58.02 40.72
N SER A 344 -37.61 -56.99 40.67
CA SER A 344 -38.86 -56.94 41.42
C SER A 344 -39.80 -58.09 41.04
N LYS A 345 -39.96 -58.36 39.73
CA LYS A 345 -40.74 -59.49 39.23
C LYS A 345 -40.17 -60.83 39.69
N GLU A 346 -38.86 -61.02 39.68
CA GLU A 346 -38.22 -62.24 40.17
C GLU A 346 -38.45 -62.45 41.67
N ASN A 347 -38.33 -61.38 42.48
CA ASN A 347 -38.60 -61.42 43.92
C ASN A 347 -40.06 -61.82 44.21
N LEU A 348 -41.03 -61.19 43.53
CA LEU A 348 -42.45 -61.52 43.66
C LEU A 348 -42.74 -62.97 43.22
N LEU A 349 -42.09 -63.46 42.16
CA LEU A 349 -42.24 -64.85 41.74
C LEU A 349 -41.70 -65.83 42.78
N ALA A 350 -40.55 -65.54 43.39
CA ALA A 350 -39.96 -66.35 44.45
C ALA A 350 -40.86 -66.38 45.70
N GLU A 351 -41.36 -65.23 46.13
CA GLU A 351 -42.30 -65.13 47.25
C GLU A 351 -43.61 -65.87 46.97
N ASN A 352 -44.18 -65.69 45.77
CA ASN A 352 -45.40 -66.40 45.37
C ASN A 352 -45.22 -67.93 45.40
N LYS A 353 -44.03 -68.42 45.00
CA LYS A 353 -43.68 -69.83 45.07
C LYS A 353 -43.56 -70.31 46.53
N MET A 354 -42.96 -69.51 47.42
CA MET A 354 -42.86 -69.81 48.86
C MET A 354 -44.25 -69.86 49.51
N LEU A 355 -45.09 -68.85 49.27
CA LEU A 355 -46.46 -68.78 49.80
C LEU A 355 -47.31 -69.97 49.31
N LYS A 356 -47.17 -70.36 48.04
CA LYS A 356 -47.82 -71.58 47.52
C LYS A 356 -47.36 -72.84 48.26
N LYS A 357 -46.06 -72.96 48.58
CA LYS A 357 -45.52 -74.08 49.34
C LYS A 357 -46.07 -74.09 50.77
N GLN A 358 -46.02 -72.97 51.48
CA GLN A 358 -46.58 -72.82 52.83
C GLN A 358 -48.08 -73.15 52.87
N LYS A 359 -48.85 -72.68 51.87
CA LYS A 359 -50.27 -73.01 51.73
C LYS A 359 -50.47 -74.52 51.56
N ALA A 360 -49.66 -75.18 50.73
CA ALA A 360 -49.75 -76.63 50.53
C ALA A 360 -49.41 -77.42 51.81
N GLU A 361 -48.36 -77.00 52.53
CA GLU A 361 -47.98 -77.57 53.82
C GLU A 361 -49.09 -77.42 54.86
N LEU A 362 -49.71 -76.24 54.95
CA LEU A 362 -50.84 -75.98 55.85
C LEU A 362 -52.06 -76.85 55.50
N ILE A 363 -52.40 -76.98 54.22
CA ILE A 363 -53.48 -77.88 53.76
C ILE A 363 -53.17 -79.33 54.16
N MET A 364 -51.92 -79.79 54.01
CA MET A 364 -51.53 -81.14 54.44
C MET A 364 -51.64 -81.31 55.96
N ALA A 365 -51.25 -80.31 56.76
CA ALA A 365 -51.41 -80.33 58.21
C ALA A 365 -52.88 -80.43 58.61
N PHE A 366 -53.77 -79.63 58.02
CA PHE A 366 -55.22 -79.74 58.26
C PHE A 366 -55.78 -81.11 57.87
N LYS A 367 -55.37 -81.68 56.75
CA LYS A 367 -55.77 -83.04 56.35
C LYS A 367 -55.33 -84.10 57.37
N LYS A 368 -54.11 -83.97 57.92
CA LYS A 368 -53.62 -84.87 58.98
C LYS A 368 -54.43 -84.68 60.28
N GLN A 369 -54.72 -83.43 60.65
CA GLN A 369 -55.51 -83.12 61.84
C GLN A 369 -56.93 -83.69 61.74
N LEU A 370 -57.58 -83.59 60.58
CA LEU A 370 -58.89 -84.20 60.34
C LEU A 370 -58.84 -85.73 60.54
N LYS A 371 -57.84 -86.42 59.96
CA LYS A 371 -57.67 -87.87 60.17
C LYS A 371 -57.44 -88.22 61.64
N LEU A 372 -56.66 -87.41 62.36
CA LEU A 372 -56.43 -87.61 63.80
C LEU A 372 -57.74 -87.46 64.59
N ILE A 373 -58.56 -86.46 64.28
CA ILE A 373 -59.89 -86.28 64.89
C ILE A 373 -60.77 -87.52 64.64
N ASP A 374 -60.78 -88.07 63.43
CA ASP A 374 -61.55 -89.27 63.11
C ASP A 374 -61.09 -90.49 63.92
N ILE A 375 -59.77 -90.68 64.06
CA ILE A 375 -59.18 -91.74 64.88
C ILE A 375 -59.55 -91.56 66.36
N LEU A 376 -59.39 -90.34 66.90
CA LEU A 376 -59.70 -90.05 68.29
C LEU A 376 -61.20 -90.22 68.61
N LYS A 377 -62.10 -89.82 67.70
CA LYS A 377 -63.54 -90.08 67.84
C LYS A 377 -63.86 -91.57 67.90
N ARG A 378 -63.22 -92.37 67.04
CA ARG A 378 -63.35 -93.83 67.04
C ARG A 378 -62.81 -94.45 68.33
N GLN A 379 -61.64 -94.01 68.79
CA GLN A 379 -61.05 -94.45 70.05
C GLN A 379 -61.94 -94.10 71.24
N LYS A 380 -62.50 -92.88 71.29
CA LYS A 380 -63.47 -92.47 72.32
C LYS A 380 -64.68 -93.40 72.34
N MET A 381 -65.25 -93.71 71.17
CA MET A 381 -66.37 -94.65 71.05
C MET A 381 -66.01 -96.05 71.57
N HIS A 382 -64.84 -96.59 71.20
CA HIS A 382 -64.37 -97.88 71.72
C HIS A 382 -64.17 -97.86 73.23
N PHE A 383 -63.63 -96.77 73.78
CA PHE A 383 -63.42 -96.61 75.21
C PHE A 383 -64.73 -96.52 75.98
N GLU A 384 -65.70 -95.75 75.49
CA GLU A 384 -67.05 -95.66 76.08
C GLU A 384 -67.76 -97.01 76.06
N ALA A 385 -67.67 -97.75 74.95
CA ALA A 385 -68.20 -99.11 74.86
C ALA A 385 -67.52 -100.07 75.87
N ALA A 386 -66.19 -100.03 75.99
CA ALA A 386 -65.45 -100.82 76.97
C ALA A 386 -65.80 -100.46 78.41
N LYS A 387 -66.00 -99.17 78.72
CA LYS A 387 -66.43 -98.71 80.04
C LYS A 387 -67.86 -99.15 80.38
N LEU A 388 -68.77 -99.11 79.41
CA LEU A 388 -70.12 -99.63 79.59
C LEU A 388 -70.10 -101.14 79.85
N LEU A 389 -69.24 -101.87 79.12
CA LEU A 389 -69.04 -103.31 79.33
C LEU A 389 -68.48 -103.59 80.74
N SER A 390 -67.48 -102.85 81.21
CA SER A 390 -66.94 -103.03 82.57
C SER A 390 -67.99 -102.73 83.64
N PHE A 391 -68.88 -101.75 83.44
CA PHE A 391 -70.02 -101.54 84.35
C PHE A 391 -70.97 -102.75 84.38
N THR A 392 -71.31 -103.29 83.21
CA THR A 392 -72.16 -104.50 83.15
C THR A 392 -71.48 -105.71 83.78
N GLU A 393 -70.16 -105.87 83.63
CA GLU A 393 -69.38 -106.92 84.28
C GLU A 393 -69.35 -106.74 85.82
N GLU A 394 -69.13 -105.52 86.32
CA GLU A 394 -69.16 -105.21 87.75
C GLU A 394 -70.55 -105.45 88.37
N GLU A 395 -71.64 -105.04 87.69
CA GLU A 395 -73.01 -105.31 88.12
C GLU A 395 -73.31 -106.80 88.14
N PHE A 396 -72.87 -107.54 87.12
CA PHE A 396 -73.00 -108.99 87.06
C PHE A 396 -72.25 -109.69 88.20
N MET A 397 -71.02 -109.27 88.50
CA MET A 397 -70.25 -109.79 89.64
C MET A 397 -70.92 -109.49 91.00
N LYS A 398 -71.46 -108.28 91.20
CA LYS A 398 -72.23 -107.95 92.40
C LYS A 398 -73.48 -108.82 92.55
N ALA A 399 -74.18 -109.12 91.46
CA ALA A 399 -75.32 -110.02 91.48
C ALA A 399 -74.94 -111.46 91.86
N LEU A 400 -73.72 -111.91 91.53
CA LEU A 400 -73.18 -113.20 91.96
C LEU A 400 -72.78 -113.21 93.46
N ASP A 401 -72.24 -112.10 93.98
CA ASP A 401 -71.86 -111.96 95.39
C ASP A 401 -73.07 -111.85 96.35
N TRP A 402 -74.26 -111.50 95.86
CA TRP A 402 -75.52 -111.52 96.64
C TRP A 402 -76.04 -112.93 96.98
N GLY A 403 -75.36 -113.98 96.52
CA GLY A 403 -75.66 -115.38 96.83
C GLY A 403 -74.91 -115.96 98.04
N LYS A 404 -74.27 -115.14 98.89
CA LYS A 404 -73.59 -115.58 100.12
C LYS A 404 -73.98 -114.80 101.37
#